data_AF-A0A7R9YER3-F1
#
_entry.id   AF-A0A7R9YER3-F1
#
_cell.length_a   1.000
_cell.length_b   1.000
_cell.length_c   1.000
_cell.angle_alpha   90.00
_cell.angle_beta   90.00
_cell.angle_gamma   90.00
#
_symmetry.space_group_name_H-M   'P 1'
#
loop_
_entity.id
_entity.type
_entity.pdbx_description
1 polymer ?
#
loop_
_entity_poly.entity_id
_entity_poly.type
_entity_poly.pdbx_seq_one_letter_code
_entity_poly.pdbx_strand_id
1 'polypeptide(L)'
;VQSNATQAKPKKAAKKSARKEKVALIDGRRATNAGIAIARIKLTYAQMREKITNLEDSSFSTVQMRTLQTFLPTPDEIQKLKGYKGDKKLLNEAEKFMLEMLKLDQGQKRLEAMIYKAQFAERIQQITEDIRTIEKACDDIKLSHRL
;
A
#
# COMPACT_ATOMS: atom_id res chain seq x y z
N VAL A 1 -26.82 42.42 41.59
CA VAL A 1 -26.67 42.44 40.12
C VAL A 1 -25.18 42.40 39.82
N GLN A 2 -24.76 41.39 39.06
CA GLN A 2 -23.38 41.12 38.64
C GLN A 2 -22.84 42.27 37.77
N SER A 3 -21.51 42.45 37.74
CA SER A 3 -20.76 42.74 36.50
C SER A 3 -19.26 42.55 36.74
N ASN A 4 -18.73 41.48 36.13
CA ASN A 4 -17.36 41.01 36.19
C ASN A 4 -16.64 41.54 34.94
N ALA A 5 -15.65 42.43 35.08
CA ALA A 5 -14.84 42.92 33.96
C ALA A 5 -13.53 42.10 33.87
N THR A 6 -13.29 41.54 32.70
CA THR A 6 -12.24 40.55 32.42
C THR A 6 -11.11 41.17 31.60
N GLN A 7 -9.86 40.68 31.81
CA GLN A 7 -8.67 40.73 30.93
C GLN A 7 -7.82 42.02 30.99
N ALA A 8 -6.49 41.98 30.96
CA ALA A 8 -5.62 41.14 30.13
C ALA A 8 -4.28 40.77 30.78
N LYS A 9 -3.89 39.49 30.66
CA LYS A 9 -2.50 39.01 30.78
C LYS A 9 -1.94 38.79 29.37
N PRO A 10 -0.67 39.13 29.09
CA PRO A 10 -0.11 39.03 27.74
C PRO A 10 0.05 37.56 27.34
N LYS A 11 -0.61 37.15 26.26
CA LYS A 11 -0.45 35.84 25.64
C LYS A 11 0.97 35.75 25.06
N LYS A 12 1.80 34.88 25.67
CA LYS A 12 3.09 34.46 25.14
C LYS A 12 2.93 34.02 23.69
N ALA A 13 3.66 34.68 22.79
CA ALA A 13 3.80 34.26 21.41
C ALA A 13 4.36 32.83 21.38
N ALA A 14 3.54 31.89 20.94
CA ALA A 14 3.98 30.54 20.66
C ALA A 14 5.02 30.62 19.53
N LYS A 15 6.28 30.35 19.85
CA LYS A 15 7.33 30.04 18.87
C LYS A 15 6.78 28.93 17.96
N LYS A 16 6.34 29.30 16.75
CA LYS A 16 6.23 28.35 15.63
C LYS A 16 7.65 27.81 15.43
N SER A 17 7.91 26.62 15.96
CA SER A 17 9.10 25.87 15.59
C SER A 17 9.05 25.76 14.07
N ALA A 18 10.12 26.20 13.42
CA ALA A 18 10.31 26.10 11.98
C ALA A 18 10.45 24.62 11.60
N ARG A 19 9.35 23.88 11.67
CA ARG A 19 9.25 22.56 11.08
C ARG A 19 9.22 22.82 9.59
N LYS A 20 10.33 22.56 8.90
CA LYS A 20 10.42 22.61 7.43
C LYS A 20 9.15 21.99 6.88
N GLU A 21 8.27 22.82 6.31
CA GLU A 21 6.98 22.40 5.81
C GLU A 21 7.27 21.42 4.68
N LYS A 22 6.97 20.13 4.92
CA LYS A 22 7.11 19.12 3.87
C LYS A 22 6.12 19.48 2.78
N VAL A 23 6.58 19.56 1.54
CA VAL A 23 5.71 19.86 0.41
C VAL A 23 4.71 18.72 0.26
N ALA A 24 3.44 19.05 0.06
CA ALA A 24 2.35 18.09 -0.16
C ALA A 24 1.71 18.35 -1.53
N LEU A 25 1.94 17.43 -2.46
CA LEU A 25 1.43 17.40 -3.83
C LEU A 25 0.21 16.47 -3.97
N ILE A 26 0.12 15.49 -3.08
CA ILE A 26 -0.95 14.49 -3.04
C ILE A 26 -1.92 14.81 -1.89
N ASP A 27 -3.16 14.33 -2.00
CA ASP A 27 -4.15 14.45 -0.94
C ASP A 27 -3.58 13.98 0.42
N GLY A 28 -3.76 14.80 1.45
CA GLY A 28 -3.14 14.59 2.76
C GLY A 28 -3.61 13.30 3.45
N ARG A 29 -4.87 12.89 3.25
CA ARG A 29 -5.40 11.64 3.82
C ARG A 29 -4.79 10.44 3.12
N ARG A 30 -4.74 10.46 1.79
CA ARG A 30 -4.09 9.40 1.00
C ARG A 30 -2.60 9.29 1.30
N ALA A 31 -1.89 10.41 1.34
CA ALA A 31 -0.46 10.44 1.68
C ALA A 31 -0.18 9.90 3.09
N THR A 32 -1.04 10.22 4.06
CA THR A 32 -0.91 9.71 5.43
C THR A 32 -1.17 8.20 5.49
N ASN A 33 -2.25 7.73 4.86
CA ASN A 33 -2.58 6.30 4.82
C ASN A 33 -1.49 5.48 4.11
N ALA A 34 -0.98 5.99 2.99
CA ALA A 34 0.13 5.39 2.26
C ALA A 34 1.38 5.33 3.15
N GLY A 35 1.78 6.45 3.75
CA GLY A 35 2.95 6.52 4.62
C GLY A 35 2.90 5.52 5.78
N ILE A 36 1.76 5.40 6.46
CA ILE A 36 1.57 4.43 7.56
C ILE A 36 1.66 3.00 7.03
N ALA A 37 0.97 2.68 5.93
CA ALA A 37 0.93 1.34 5.38
C ALA A 37 2.31 0.88 4.88
N ILE A 38 3.02 1.77 4.17
CA ILE A 38 4.35 1.51 3.62
C ILE A 38 5.39 1.41 4.74
N ALA A 39 5.29 2.22 5.81
CA ALA A 39 6.21 2.15 6.94
C ALA A 39 6.18 0.80 7.67
N ARG A 40 5.09 0.02 7.55
CA ARG A 40 5.02 -1.36 8.08
C ARG A 40 5.85 -2.34 7.28
N ILE A 41 6.16 -2.00 6.02
CA ILE A 41 7.06 -2.76 5.16
C ILE A 41 8.47 -2.25 5.48
N LYS A 42 9.23 -3.02 6.27
CA LYS A 42 10.56 -2.65 6.81
C LYS A 42 11.67 -2.69 5.73
N LEU A 43 11.43 -2.06 4.59
CA LEU A 43 12.35 -1.96 3.46
C LEU A 43 12.48 -0.49 3.06
N THR A 44 13.61 -0.12 2.47
CA THR A 44 13.74 1.19 1.83
C THR A 44 12.93 1.22 0.53
N TYR A 45 12.46 2.39 0.08
CA TYR A 45 11.70 2.50 -1.17
C TYR A 45 12.49 2.01 -2.40
N ALA A 46 13.81 2.20 -2.39
CA ALA A 46 14.69 1.69 -3.44
C ALA A 46 14.76 0.16 -3.46
N GLN A 47 14.89 -0.47 -2.28
CA GLN A 47 14.84 -1.94 -2.16
C GLN A 47 13.47 -2.48 -2.55
N MET A 48 12.37 -1.80 -2.18
CA MET A 48 11.03 -2.21 -2.61
C MET A 48 10.94 -2.23 -4.14
N ARG A 49 11.40 -1.16 -4.80
CA ARG A 49 11.44 -1.04 -6.27
C ARG A 49 12.28 -2.16 -6.91
N GLU A 50 13.47 -2.40 -6.39
CA GLU A 50 14.38 -3.45 -6.91
C GLU A 50 13.76 -4.84 -6.78
N LYS A 51 13.23 -5.19 -5.60
CA LYS A 51 12.61 -6.49 -5.34
C LYS A 51 11.38 -6.74 -6.22
N ILE A 52 10.55 -5.72 -6.44
CA ILE A 52 9.42 -5.79 -7.38
C ILE A 52 9.92 -5.92 -8.83
N THR A 53 11.04 -5.27 -9.17
CA THR A 53 11.62 -5.34 -10.52
C THR A 53 12.16 -6.73 -10.83
N ASN A 54 12.79 -7.36 -9.85
CA ASN A 54 13.38 -8.69 -9.97
C ASN A 54 12.35 -9.81 -9.71
N LEU A 55 11.08 -9.48 -9.43
CA LEU A 55 10.01 -10.42 -9.09
C LEU A 55 10.42 -11.37 -7.95
N GLU A 56 11.02 -10.82 -6.90
CA GLU A 56 11.52 -11.61 -5.77
C GLU A 56 10.37 -12.04 -4.85
N ASP A 57 9.88 -13.27 -5.02
CA ASP A 57 8.66 -13.78 -4.37
C ASP A 57 8.73 -13.85 -2.83
N SER A 58 9.92 -14.08 -2.26
CA SER A 58 10.10 -14.24 -0.80
C SER A 58 10.18 -12.91 -0.04
N SER A 59 10.20 -11.78 -0.75
CA SER A 59 10.44 -10.47 -0.16
C SER A 59 9.21 -9.81 0.46
N PHE A 60 8.02 -10.20 0.01
CA PHE A 60 6.77 -9.58 0.41
C PHE A 60 5.72 -10.66 0.67
N SER A 61 4.87 -10.45 1.69
CA SER A 61 3.64 -11.22 1.80
C SER A 61 2.60 -10.75 0.78
N THR A 62 1.63 -11.61 0.45
CA THR A 62 0.52 -11.25 -0.46
C THR A 62 -0.21 -9.98 -0.01
N VAL A 63 -0.38 -9.79 1.31
CA VAL A 63 -0.99 -8.58 1.90
C VAL A 63 -0.13 -7.34 1.64
N GLN A 64 1.19 -7.45 1.78
CA GLN A 64 2.11 -6.36 1.48
C GLN A 64 2.11 -6.02 -0.02
N MET A 65 2.10 -7.01 -0.91
CA MET A 65 2.00 -6.79 -2.35
C MET A 65 0.70 -6.06 -2.74
N ARG A 66 -0.45 -6.46 -2.16
CA ARG A 66 -1.72 -5.75 -2.36
C ARG A 66 -1.69 -4.31 -1.84
N THR A 67 -1.04 -4.11 -0.69
CA THR A 67 -0.84 -2.78 -0.11
C THR A 67 -0.02 -1.90 -1.06
N LEU A 68 1.10 -2.41 -1.57
CA LEU A 68 1.94 -1.72 -2.54
C LEU A 68 1.16 -1.40 -3.82
N GLN A 69 0.36 -2.34 -4.32
CA GLN A 69 -0.48 -2.17 -5.50
C GLN A 69 -1.51 -1.04 -5.31
N THR A 70 -2.14 -0.98 -4.13
CA THR A 70 -3.17 0.03 -3.79
C THR A 70 -2.60 1.46 -3.73
N PHE A 71 -1.34 1.58 -3.33
CA PHE A 71 -0.65 2.87 -3.18
C PHE A 71 0.25 3.23 -4.37
N LEU A 72 0.21 2.46 -5.46
CA LEU A 72 0.78 2.93 -6.72
C LEU A 72 0.15 4.27 -7.11
N PRO A 73 0.95 5.21 -7.64
CA PRO A 73 0.46 6.54 -8.00
C PRO A 73 -0.54 6.45 -9.17
N THR A 74 -1.65 7.17 -9.07
CA THR A 74 -2.63 7.28 -10.17
C THR A 74 -2.10 8.19 -11.29
N PRO A 75 -2.64 8.14 -12.52
CA PRO A 75 -2.19 8.99 -13.62
C PRO A 75 -2.13 10.49 -13.28
N ASP A 76 -3.13 11.00 -12.54
CA ASP A 76 -3.16 12.39 -12.09
C ASP A 76 -2.04 12.71 -11.09
N GLU A 77 -1.78 11.79 -10.16
CA GLU A 77 -0.71 11.90 -9.17
C GLU A 77 0.67 11.85 -9.84
N ILE A 78 0.82 10.98 -10.85
CA ILE A 78 2.02 10.88 -11.69
C ILE A 78 2.32 12.23 -12.36
N GLN A 79 1.31 12.89 -12.93
CA GLN A 79 1.49 14.18 -13.58
C GLN A 79 1.95 15.25 -12.59
N LYS A 80 1.33 15.33 -11.40
CA LYS A 80 1.72 16.26 -10.34
C LYS A 80 3.16 16.00 -9.85
N LEU A 81 3.51 14.74 -9.64
CA LEU A 81 4.84 14.33 -9.19
C LEU A 81 5.93 14.58 -10.24
N LYS A 82 5.63 14.37 -11.53
CA LYS A 82 6.56 14.68 -12.64
C LYS A 82 6.70 16.19 -12.87
N GLY A 83 5.63 16.96 -12.67
CA GLY A 83 5.64 18.42 -12.83
C GLY A 83 6.32 19.19 -11.70
N TYR A 84 6.59 18.55 -10.57
CA TYR A 84 7.24 19.18 -9.43
C TYR A 84 8.74 19.42 -9.69
N LYS A 85 9.12 20.69 -9.79
CA LYS A 85 10.52 21.16 -9.98
C LYS A 85 11.24 21.52 -8.69
N GLY A 86 10.59 21.40 -7.53
CA GLY A 86 11.20 21.71 -6.24
C GLY A 86 12.13 20.60 -5.71
N ASP A 87 12.66 20.79 -4.51
CA ASP A 87 13.52 19.80 -3.87
C ASP A 87 12.71 18.56 -3.46
N LYS A 88 13.05 17.41 -4.06
CA LYS A 88 12.44 16.11 -3.78
C LYS A 88 12.73 15.61 -2.36
N LYS A 89 13.74 16.15 -1.67
CA LYS A 89 14.05 15.81 -0.27
C LYS A 89 13.03 16.38 0.71
N LEU A 90 12.34 17.46 0.33
CA LEU A 90 11.31 18.11 1.13
C LEU A 90 9.93 17.45 1.00
N LEU A 91 9.78 16.49 0.09
CA LEU A 91 8.53 15.76 -0.10
C LEU A 91 8.23 14.87 1.12
N ASN A 92 6.95 14.56 1.28
CA ASN A 92 6.51 13.61 2.29
C ASN A 92 6.93 12.18 1.95
N GLU A 93 6.80 11.26 2.91
CA GLU A 93 7.25 9.88 2.74
C GLU A 93 6.45 9.12 1.66
N ALA A 94 5.15 9.41 1.53
CA ALA A 94 4.31 8.81 0.49
C ALA A 94 4.72 9.26 -0.91
N GLU A 95 5.04 10.54 -1.10
CA GLU A 95 5.50 11.08 -2.38
C GLU A 95 6.88 10.54 -2.75
N LYS A 96 7.79 10.39 -1.78
CA LYS A 96 9.08 9.73 -2.02
C LYS A 96 8.88 8.29 -2.49
N PHE A 97 7.98 7.55 -1.84
CA PHE A 97 7.60 6.22 -2.29
C PHE A 97 7.03 6.25 -3.71
N MET A 98 6.05 7.10 -4.00
CA MET A 98 5.42 7.19 -5.31
C MET A 98 6.42 7.59 -6.41
N LEU A 99 7.38 8.46 -6.10
CA LEU A 99 8.49 8.80 -7.01
C LEU A 99 9.41 7.62 -7.31
N GLU A 100 9.65 6.74 -6.34
CA GLU A 100 10.40 5.51 -6.56
C GLU A 100 9.58 4.48 -7.36
N MET A 101 8.29 4.35 -7.07
CA MET A 101 7.40 3.49 -7.83
C MET A 101 7.20 3.95 -9.27
N LEU A 102 7.29 5.26 -9.54
CA LEU A 102 7.25 5.83 -10.89
C LEU A 102 8.38 5.33 -11.81
N LYS A 103 9.49 4.87 -11.23
CA LYS A 103 10.60 4.27 -11.98
C LYS A 103 10.36 2.80 -12.31
N LEU A 104 9.32 2.17 -11.75
CA LEU A 104 8.92 0.82 -12.11
C LEU A 104 8.21 0.83 -13.45
N ASP A 105 8.76 0.14 -14.43
CA ASP A 105 8.00 -0.20 -15.61
C ASP A 105 6.95 -1.27 -15.28
N GLN A 106 5.74 -1.07 -15.77
CA GLN A 106 4.57 -1.94 -15.56
C GLN A 106 4.38 -2.40 -14.10
N GLY A 107 4.65 -1.54 -13.11
CA GLY A 107 4.64 -1.91 -11.69
C GLY A 107 3.35 -2.60 -11.22
N GLN A 108 2.20 -2.17 -11.74
CA GLN A 108 0.90 -2.79 -11.45
C GLN A 108 0.83 -4.25 -11.91
N LYS A 109 1.24 -4.53 -13.15
CA LYS A 109 1.23 -5.89 -13.72
C LYS A 109 2.23 -6.80 -13.01
N ARG A 110 3.40 -6.27 -12.63
CA ARG A 110 4.41 -7.02 -11.87
C ARG A 110 3.87 -7.48 -10.53
N LEU A 111 3.27 -6.56 -9.76
CA LEU A 111 2.65 -6.90 -8.48
C LEU A 111 1.49 -7.88 -8.64
N GLU A 112 0.65 -7.72 -9.67
CA GLU A 112 -0.44 -8.63 -9.98
C GLU A 112 0.06 -10.05 -10.28
N ALA A 113 1.11 -10.17 -11.09
CA ALA A 113 1.74 -11.44 -11.42
C ALA A 113 2.35 -12.11 -10.17
N MET A 114 3.04 -11.35 -9.31
CA MET A 114 3.61 -11.87 -8.06
C MET A 114 2.51 -12.36 -7.11
N ILE A 115 1.42 -11.60 -6.95
CA ILE A 115 0.26 -12.00 -6.13
C ILE A 115 -0.35 -13.29 -6.68
N TYR A 116 -0.57 -13.35 -8.00
CA TYR A 116 -1.13 -14.54 -8.65
C TYR A 116 -0.25 -15.76 -8.41
N LYS A 117 1.06 -15.63 -8.66
CA LYS A 117 2.05 -16.71 -8.44
C LYS A 117 2.04 -17.20 -7.00
N ALA A 118 2.03 -16.28 -6.03
CA ALA A 118 2.01 -16.62 -4.61
C ALA A 118 0.75 -17.40 -4.19
N GLN A 119 -0.39 -17.14 -4.84
CA GLN A 119 -1.66 -17.81 -4.54
C GLN A 119 -1.92 -19.06 -5.40
N PHE A 120 -1.11 -19.29 -6.43
CA PHE A 120 -1.42 -20.29 -7.45
C PHE A 120 -1.48 -21.71 -6.87
N ALA A 121 -0.45 -22.10 -6.11
CA ALA A 121 -0.36 -23.44 -5.54
C ALA A 121 -1.54 -23.75 -4.59
N GLU A 122 -1.84 -22.82 -3.69
CA GLU A 122 -2.96 -22.94 -2.75
C GLU A 122 -4.31 -23.07 -3.49
N ARG A 123 -4.52 -22.25 -4.53
CA ARG A 123 -5.75 -22.33 -5.35
C ARG A 123 -5.90 -23.66 -6.06
N ILE A 124 -4.81 -24.18 -6.64
CA ILE A 124 -4.83 -25.49 -7.33
C ILE A 124 -5.13 -26.60 -6.33
N GLN A 125 -4.51 -26.56 -5.15
CA GLN A 125 -4.76 -27.54 -4.09
C GLN A 125 -6.23 -27.50 -3.66
N GLN A 126 -6.80 -26.32 -3.39
CA GLN A 126 -8.19 -26.18 -2.99
C GLN A 126 -9.14 -26.76 -4.04
N ILE A 127 -8.97 -26.39 -5.31
CA ILE A 127 -9.81 -26.88 -6.41
C ILE A 127 -9.71 -28.42 -6.53
N THR A 128 -8.51 -28.97 -6.35
CA THR A 128 -8.30 -30.42 -6.42
C THR A 128 -9.02 -31.15 -5.30
N GLU A 129 -8.98 -30.63 -4.07
CA GLU A 129 -9.70 -31.21 -2.94
C GLU A 129 -11.22 -31.10 -3.09
N ASP A 130 -11.72 -29.98 -3.65
CA ASP A 130 -13.14 -29.81 -3.95
C ASP A 130 -13.61 -30.87 -4.97
N ILE A 131 -12.83 -31.11 -6.04
CA ILE A 131 -13.12 -32.14 -7.04
C ILE A 131 -13.14 -33.53 -6.40
N ARG A 132 -12.12 -33.88 -5.61
CA ARG A 132 -12.04 -35.18 -4.92
C ARG A 132 -13.23 -35.42 -3.99
N THR A 133 -13.69 -34.37 -3.32
CA THR A 133 -14.86 -34.44 -2.44
C THR A 133 -16.12 -34.81 -3.23
N ILE A 134 -16.30 -34.20 -4.41
CA ILE A 134 -17.43 -34.50 -5.30
C ILE A 134 -17.31 -35.92 -5.86
N GLU A 135 -16.13 -36.31 -6.34
CA GLU A 135 -15.88 -37.67 -6.86
C GLU A 135 -16.24 -38.74 -5.83
N LYS A 136 -15.75 -38.56 -4.59
CA LYS A 136 -16.06 -39.46 -3.48
C LYS A 136 -17.56 -39.54 -3.19
N ALA A 137 -18.26 -38.41 -3.15
CA ALA A 137 -19.70 -38.39 -2.93
C ALA A 137 -20.47 -39.14 -4.06
N CYS A 138 -20.03 -38.98 -5.32
CA CYS A 138 -20.62 -39.72 -6.44
C CYS A 138 -20.37 -41.23 -6.33
N ASP A 139 -19.17 -41.64 -5.93
CA ASP A 139 -18.83 -43.06 -5.76
C ASP A 139 -19.59 -43.68 -4.57
N ASP A 140 -19.70 -42.95 -3.46
CA ASP A 140 -20.48 -43.38 -2.29
C ASP A 140 -21.96 -43.60 -2.66
N ILE A 141 -22.56 -42.74 -3.50
CA ILE A 141 -23.93 -42.93 -3.99
C ILE A 141 -24.03 -44.16 -4.90
N LYS A 142 -23.10 -44.34 -5.85
CA LYS A 142 -23.13 -45.49 -6.78
C LYS A 142 -22.97 -46.83 -6.07
N LEU A 143 -22.15 -46.88 -5.03
CA LEU A 143 -21.82 -48.10 -4.29
C LEU A 143 -22.77 -48.36 -3.11
N SER A 144 -23.65 -47.41 -2.80
CA SER A 144 -24.62 -47.57 -1.71
C SER A 144 -25.73 -48.55 -2.12
N HIS A 145 -25.71 -49.73 -1.52
CA HIS A 145 -26.80 -50.72 -1.63
C HIS A 145 -28.08 -50.34 -0.84
N ARG A 146 -28.10 -49.19 -0.16
CA ARG A 146 -29.19 -48.74 0.73
C ARG A 146 -29.87 -47.45 0.28
N LEU A 147 -29.46 -46.86 -0.84
CA LEU A 147 -30.14 -45.78 -1.55
C LEU A 147 -30.72 -46.35 -2.84
#